data_AF-X1C723-F1
#
_entry.id   AF-X1C723-F1
#
_cell.length_a   1.000
_cell.length_b   1.000
_cell.length_c   1.000
_cell.angle_alpha   90.00
_cell.angle_beta   90.00
_cell.angle_gamma   90.00
#
_symmetry.space_group_name_H-M   'P 1'
#
loop_
_entity.id
_entity.type
_entity.pdbx_description
1 polymer ?
#
loop_
_entity_poly.entity_id
_entity_poly.type
_entity_poly.pdbx_seq_one_letter_code
_entity_poly.pdbx_strand_id
1 'polypeptide(L)'
;MSNRKIKEQIITLLIEHSRIIYSVTSDMGVYYSTWAEDIESNKKNLEKKKAKMQISEQEADELKIRLIQNFSEAEAFNLGDYVNLVLRMDNIINYPLEFVDMLTNIKIGGKNAKEIKKKYHKIINQILEMVDILKTAIKNLRDKPDNVFENTTTIHELESEIDRTYRQFLEFIYSNVEDI
;
A
#
# COMPACT_ATOMS: atom_id res chain seq x y z
N MET A 1 -24.58 14.85 18.75
CA MET A 1 -24.71 14.17 17.43
C MET A 1 -25.09 12.71 17.70
N SER A 2 -25.90 12.03 16.88
CA SER A 2 -26.20 10.60 17.14
C SER A 2 -24.99 9.73 16.82
N ASN A 3 -24.75 8.67 17.60
CA ASN A 3 -23.62 7.74 17.44
C ASN A 3 -23.57 7.12 16.02
N ARG A 4 -24.74 6.93 15.39
CA ARG A 4 -24.86 6.48 14.00
C ARG A 4 -24.23 7.46 13.00
N LYS A 5 -24.49 8.76 13.14
CA LYS A 5 -23.95 9.79 12.22
C LYS A 5 -22.42 9.89 12.32
N ILE A 6 -21.89 9.76 13.54
CA ILE A 6 -20.45 9.74 13.80
C ILE A 6 -19.81 8.51 13.14
N LYS A 7 -20.41 7.32 13.32
CA LYS A 7 -19.96 6.09 12.67
C LYS A 7 -19.94 6.18 11.14
N GLU A 8 -20.98 6.75 10.53
CA GLU A 8 -21.05 6.95 9.07
C GLU A 8 -19.95 7.90 8.56
N GLN A 9 -19.62 8.95 9.31
CA GLN A 9 -18.52 9.87 8.99
C GLN A 9 -17.16 9.17 9.08
N ILE A 10 -16.92 8.41 10.15
CA ILE A 10 -15.71 7.61 10.33
C ILE A 10 -15.50 6.62 9.18
N ILE A 11 -16.54 5.88 8.81
CA ILE A 11 -16.45 4.91 7.71
C ILE A 11 -16.17 5.62 6.38
N THR A 12 -16.74 6.80 6.17
CA THR A 12 -16.46 7.61 4.96
C THR A 12 -14.99 8.01 4.89
N LEU A 13 -14.42 8.49 6.01
CA LEU A 13 -13.01 8.86 6.11
C LEU A 13 -12.09 7.64 5.94
N LEU A 14 -12.46 6.48 6.48
CA LEU A 14 -11.73 5.22 6.25
C LEU A 14 -11.71 4.81 4.78
N ILE A 15 -12.85 4.94 4.09
CA ILE A 15 -12.95 4.68 2.65
C ILE A 15 -12.02 5.62 1.88
N GLU A 16 -12.00 6.91 2.22
CA GLU A 16 -11.09 7.88 1.60
C GLU A 16 -9.62 7.51 1.85
N HIS A 17 -9.25 7.21 3.10
CA HIS A 17 -7.89 6.80 3.45
C HIS A 17 -7.47 5.54 2.67
N SER A 18 -8.34 4.51 2.56
CA SER A 18 -8.05 3.30 1.79
C SER A 18 -7.80 3.56 0.30
N ARG A 19 -8.45 4.58 -0.28
CA ARG A 19 -8.22 4.99 -1.67
C ARG A 19 -6.86 5.66 -1.85
N ILE A 20 -6.42 6.46 -0.87
CA ILE A 20 -5.09 7.05 -0.89
C ILE A 20 -4.03 5.96 -0.83
N ILE A 21 -4.17 4.99 0.07
CA ILE A 21 -3.24 3.84 0.17
C ILE A 21 -3.14 3.10 -1.17
N TYR A 22 -4.28 2.81 -1.80
CA TYR A 22 -4.29 2.21 -3.14
C TYR A 22 -3.59 3.09 -4.17
N SER A 23 -3.85 4.40 -4.18
CA SER A 23 -3.22 5.33 -5.12
C SER A 23 -1.70 5.39 -4.94
N VAL A 24 -1.20 5.49 -3.71
CA VAL A 24 0.24 5.52 -3.41
C VAL A 24 0.91 4.20 -3.78
N THR A 25 0.28 3.07 -3.46
CA THR A 25 0.80 1.73 -3.85
C THR A 25 0.80 1.57 -5.37
N SER A 26 -0.26 2.02 -6.06
CA SER A 26 -0.31 2.03 -7.53
C SER A 26 0.78 2.93 -8.13
N ASP A 27 1.00 4.10 -7.52
CA ASP A 27 2.03 5.03 -7.95
C ASP A 27 3.44 4.43 -7.76
N MET A 28 3.67 3.63 -6.72
CA MET A 28 4.87 2.82 -6.52
C MET A 28 5.08 1.79 -7.64
N GLY A 29 4.04 1.08 -8.07
CA GLY A 29 4.15 0.13 -9.18
C GLY A 29 4.51 0.81 -10.51
N VAL A 30 3.95 2.00 -10.77
CA VAL A 30 4.32 2.83 -11.93
C VAL A 30 5.74 3.37 -11.81
N TYR A 31 6.14 3.83 -10.62
CA TYR A 31 7.51 4.28 -10.35
C TYR A 31 8.50 3.17 -10.67
N TYR A 32 8.27 1.97 -10.14
CA TYR A 32 9.11 0.81 -10.37
C TYR A 32 9.22 0.46 -11.86
N SER A 33 8.10 0.46 -12.59
CA SER A 33 8.10 0.14 -14.02
C SER A 33 8.93 1.16 -14.81
N THR A 34 8.77 2.44 -14.50
CA THR A 34 9.57 3.54 -15.09
C THR A 34 11.07 3.39 -14.76
N TRP A 35 11.39 3.05 -13.51
CA TRP A 35 12.76 2.81 -13.05
C TRP A 35 13.40 1.59 -13.72
N ALA A 36 12.62 0.54 -13.95
CA ALA A 36 13.09 -0.72 -14.52
C ALA A 36 13.42 -0.59 -16.03
N GLU A 37 12.79 0.34 -16.74
CA GLU A 37 13.05 0.61 -18.17
C GLU A 37 14.40 1.31 -18.37
N ASP A 38 14.54 2.54 -17.88
CA ASP A 38 15.77 3.33 -17.96
C ASP A 38 15.74 4.47 -16.94
N ILE A 39 16.64 4.43 -15.96
CA ILE A 39 16.67 5.37 -14.84
C ILE A 39 17.12 6.78 -15.30
N GLU A 40 18.16 6.85 -16.12
CA GLU A 40 18.80 8.12 -16.48
C GLU A 40 17.87 8.96 -17.36
N SER A 41 17.24 8.34 -18.35
CA SER A 41 16.29 9.05 -19.21
C SER A 41 14.98 9.42 -18.48
N ASN A 42 14.61 8.69 -17.42
CA ASN A 42 13.37 8.92 -16.69
C ASN A 42 13.51 9.66 -15.35
N LYS A 43 14.71 10.11 -14.97
CA LYS A 43 14.97 10.73 -13.65
C LYS A 43 13.95 11.79 -13.25
N LYS A 44 13.64 12.73 -14.14
CA LYS A 44 12.65 13.80 -13.90
C LYS A 44 11.23 13.26 -13.68
N ASN A 45 10.85 12.20 -14.41
CA ASN A 45 9.55 11.55 -14.25
C ASN A 45 9.46 10.82 -12.91
N LEU A 46 10.53 10.14 -12.51
CA LEU A 46 10.65 9.45 -11.22
C LEU A 46 10.58 10.47 -10.06
N GLU A 47 11.32 11.57 -10.12
CA GLU A 47 11.25 12.64 -9.11
C GLU A 47 9.84 13.22 -8.99
N LYS A 48 9.18 13.52 -10.11
CA LYS A 48 7.80 14.01 -10.12
C LYS A 48 6.83 12.99 -9.51
N LYS A 49 7.02 11.70 -9.80
CA LYS A 49 6.19 10.62 -9.27
C LYS A 49 6.36 10.46 -7.77
N LYS A 50 7.61 10.48 -7.28
CA LYS A 50 7.91 10.47 -5.84
C LYS A 50 7.30 11.67 -5.12
N ALA A 51 7.43 12.88 -5.67
CA ALA A 51 6.82 14.08 -5.09
C ALA A 51 5.30 13.96 -4.99
N LYS A 52 4.64 13.39 -6.00
CA LYS A 52 3.19 13.10 -5.95
C LYS A 52 2.85 12.12 -4.81
N MET A 53 3.62 11.05 -4.67
CA MET A 53 3.40 10.07 -3.58
C MET A 53 3.55 10.71 -2.20
N GLN A 54 4.52 11.60 -2.02
CA GLN A 54 4.74 12.34 -0.76
C GLN A 54 3.56 13.27 -0.43
N ILE A 55 2.99 13.95 -1.44
CA ILE A 55 1.78 14.77 -1.24
C ILE A 55 0.61 13.89 -0.78
N SER A 56 0.41 12.73 -1.41
CA SER A 56 -0.64 11.80 -1.01
C SER A 56 -0.43 11.21 0.38
N GLU A 57 0.81 11.00 0.82
CA GLU A 57 1.08 10.59 2.21
C GLU A 57 0.73 11.69 3.21
N GLN A 58 1.06 12.95 2.92
CA GLN A 58 0.64 14.09 3.75
C GLN A 58 -0.89 14.20 3.84
N GLU A 59 -1.60 13.98 2.73
CA GLU A 59 -3.07 13.93 2.71
C GLU A 59 -3.62 12.80 3.60
N ALA A 60 -2.97 11.63 3.63
CA ALA A 60 -3.35 10.52 4.49
C ALA A 60 -3.11 10.82 5.97
N ASP A 61 -1.99 11.46 6.31
CA ASP A 61 -1.66 11.87 7.68
C ASP A 61 -2.68 12.88 8.21
N GLU A 62 -3.08 13.86 7.39
CA GLU A 62 -4.16 14.79 7.72
C GLU A 62 -5.50 14.06 7.97
N LEU A 63 -5.83 13.05 7.15
CA LEU A 63 -7.04 12.25 7.35
C LEU A 63 -6.97 11.45 8.65
N LYS A 64 -5.82 10.84 8.98
CA LYS A 64 -5.59 10.16 10.26
C LYS A 64 -5.83 11.10 11.44
N ILE A 65 -5.27 12.30 11.41
CA ILE A 65 -5.45 13.30 12.49
C ILE A 65 -6.93 13.64 12.65
N ARG A 66 -7.63 13.95 11.55
CA ARG A 66 -9.07 14.26 11.57
C ARG A 66 -9.90 13.09 12.10
N LEU A 67 -9.55 11.87 11.71
CA LEU A 67 -10.19 10.65 12.22
C LEU A 67 -10.04 10.57 13.74
N ILE A 68 -8.82 10.65 14.26
CA ILE A 68 -8.53 10.59 15.71
C ILE A 68 -9.28 11.69 16.49
N GLN A 69 -9.32 12.92 15.97
CA GLN A 69 -10.06 14.03 16.56
C GLN A 69 -11.56 13.70 16.65
N ASN A 70 -12.16 13.27 15.54
CA ASN A 70 -13.58 12.89 15.49
C ASN A 70 -13.92 11.75 16.46
N PHE A 71 -13.00 10.80 16.69
CA PHE A 71 -13.18 9.75 17.69
C PHE A 71 -13.12 10.29 19.12
N SER A 72 -12.16 11.18 19.40
CA SER A 72 -11.92 11.71 20.74
C SER A 72 -13.09 12.58 21.23
N GLU A 73 -13.71 13.33 20.32
CA GLU A 73 -14.86 14.19 20.60
C GLU A 73 -16.18 13.42 20.78
N ALA A 74 -16.24 12.16 20.34
CA ALA A 74 -17.48 11.39 20.28
C ALA A 74 -17.88 10.71 21.60
N GLU A 75 -17.13 10.89 22.71
CA GLU A 75 -17.28 10.13 23.97
C GLU A 75 -17.44 8.61 23.74
N ALA A 76 -16.79 8.11 22.68
CA ALA A 76 -17.21 6.88 22.03
C ALA A 76 -16.53 5.65 22.63
N PHE A 77 -17.11 5.13 23.71
CA PHE A 77 -16.67 3.94 24.43
C PHE A 77 -16.61 2.63 23.59
N ASN A 78 -16.94 2.63 22.29
CA ASN A 78 -16.99 1.44 21.42
C ASN A 78 -16.40 1.65 20.01
N LEU A 79 -15.53 2.64 19.80
CA LEU A 79 -14.94 2.94 18.48
C LEU A 79 -13.42 2.69 18.40
N GLY A 80 -12.82 2.10 19.43
CA GLY A 80 -11.38 1.83 19.50
C GLY A 80 -10.85 0.99 18.33
N ASP A 81 -11.63 0.03 17.84
CA ASP A 81 -11.22 -0.81 16.70
C ASP A 81 -11.07 -0.01 15.40
N TYR A 82 -11.91 1.01 15.20
CA TYR A 82 -11.75 1.88 14.05
C TYR A 82 -10.50 2.76 14.16
N VAL A 83 -10.18 3.27 15.35
CA VAL A 83 -8.92 4.02 15.58
C VAL A 83 -7.71 3.11 15.29
N ASN A 84 -7.72 1.88 15.82
CA ASN A 84 -6.66 0.91 15.57
C ASN A 84 -6.53 0.59 14.08
N LEU A 85 -7.64 0.46 13.36
CA LEU A 85 -7.65 0.24 11.92
C LEU A 85 -7.01 1.42 11.16
N VAL A 86 -7.34 2.66 11.52
CA VAL A 86 -6.73 3.86 10.93
C VAL A 86 -5.22 3.87 11.13
N LEU A 87 -4.74 3.62 12.35
CA LEU A 87 -3.30 3.60 12.65
C LEU A 87 -2.57 2.50 11.88
N ARG A 88 -3.18 1.33 11.70
CA ARG A 88 -2.59 0.23 10.92
C ARG A 88 -2.58 0.53 9.42
N MET A 89 -3.65 1.14 8.90
CA MET A 89 -3.74 1.56 7.51
C MET A 89 -2.71 2.63 7.17
N ASP A 90 -2.52 3.60 8.06
CA ASP A 90 -1.53 4.66 7.91
C ASP A 90 -0.11 4.07 7.76
N ASN A 91 0.27 3.07 8.56
CA ASN A 91 1.58 2.43 8.43
C ASN A 91 1.82 1.81 7.03
N ILE A 92 0.77 1.40 6.32
CA ILE A 92 0.91 0.78 4.99
C ILE A 92 1.44 1.80 3.97
N ILE A 93 1.09 3.08 4.09
CA ILE A 93 1.44 4.11 3.10
C ILE A 93 2.94 4.42 3.06
N ASN A 94 3.65 4.15 4.17
CA ASN A 94 5.07 4.42 4.31
C ASN A 94 5.92 3.44 3.50
N TYR A 95 5.54 2.16 3.44
CA TYR A 95 6.34 1.14 2.75
C TYR A 95 6.52 1.41 1.24
N PRO A 96 5.50 1.82 0.48
CA PRO A 96 5.69 2.25 -0.91
C PRO A 96 6.70 3.39 -1.08
N LEU A 97 6.69 4.38 -0.19
CA LEU A 97 7.63 5.51 -0.21
C LEU A 97 9.05 5.06 0.13
N GLU A 98 9.21 4.26 1.17
CA GLU A 98 10.51 3.67 1.53
C GLU A 98 11.07 2.82 0.38
N PHE A 99 10.22 2.04 -0.29
CA PHE A 99 10.63 1.21 -1.42
C PHE A 99 11.14 2.05 -2.59
N VAL A 100 10.43 3.11 -3.00
CA VAL A 100 10.91 3.99 -4.09
C VAL A 100 12.21 4.70 -3.72
N ASP A 101 12.40 5.04 -2.45
CA ASP A 101 13.64 5.64 -1.95
C ASP A 101 14.80 4.66 -2.00
N MET A 102 14.56 3.41 -1.59
CA MET A 102 15.54 2.34 -1.70
C MET A 102 15.92 2.06 -3.16
N LEU A 103 14.94 2.02 -4.08
CA LEU A 103 15.18 1.75 -5.51
C LEU A 103 16.24 2.68 -6.13
N THR A 104 16.31 3.94 -5.71
CA THR A 104 17.31 4.89 -6.23
C THR A 104 18.76 4.48 -5.92
N ASN A 105 18.96 3.65 -4.90
CA ASN A 105 20.27 3.18 -4.46
C ASN A 105 20.60 1.77 -4.98
N ILE A 106 19.64 1.06 -5.58
CA ILE A 106 19.84 -0.29 -6.09
C ILE A 106 20.44 -0.21 -7.49
N LYS A 107 21.59 -0.86 -7.68
CA LYS A 107 22.19 -1.09 -8.99
C LYS A 107 21.99 -2.55 -9.36
N ILE A 108 21.13 -2.79 -10.36
CA ILE A 108 20.94 -4.13 -10.92
C ILE A 108 21.64 -4.16 -12.28
N GLY A 109 22.69 -4.99 -12.37
CA GLY A 109 23.47 -5.23 -13.56
C GLY A 109 23.55 -6.72 -13.91
N GLY A 110 24.52 -7.07 -14.73
CA GLY A 110 24.82 -8.48 -15.00
C GLY A 110 23.77 -9.22 -15.83
N LYS A 111 23.95 -10.54 -15.90
CA LYS A 111 23.14 -11.43 -16.76
C LYS A 111 21.71 -11.60 -16.24
N ASN A 112 21.51 -11.44 -14.93
CA ASN A 112 20.23 -11.71 -14.28
C ASN A 112 19.34 -10.47 -14.12
N ALA A 113 19.80 -9.28 -14.51
CA ALA A 113 19.04 -8.03 -14.33
C ALA A 113 17.59 -8.11 -14.79
N LYS A 114 17.34 -8.69 -15.97
CA LYS A 114 15.99 -8.81 -16.55
C LYS A 114 15.08 -9.70 -15.70
N GLU A 115 15.61 -10.81 -15.18
CA GLU A 115 14.83 -11.74 -14.37
C GLU A 115 14.57 -11.16 -12.97
N ILE A 116 15.55 -10.49 -12.36
CA ILE A 116 15.37 -9.76 -11.09
C ILE A 116 14.26 -8.72 -11.24
N LYS A 117 14.32 -7.93 -12.31
CA LYS A 117 13.28 -6.92 -12.60
C LYS A 117 11.89 -7.55 -12.78
N LYS A 118 11.81 -8.70 -13.44
CA LYS A 118 10.55 -9.45 -13.62
C LYS A 118 10.00 -9.96 -12.28
N LYS A 119 10.85 -10.46 -11.38
CA LYS A 119 10.44 -10.97 -10.07
C LYS A 119 9.94 -9.87 -9.13
N TYR A 120 10.60 -8.71 -9.11
CA TYR A 120 10.07 -7.51 -8.43
C TYR A 120 8.68 -7.12 -8.95
N HIS A 121 8.51 -7.06 -10.28
CA HIS A 121 7.24 -6.71 -10.89
C HIS A 121 6.11 -7.67 -10.47
N LYS A 122 6.41 -8.97 -10.37
CA LYS A 122 5.45 -9.97 -9.88
C LYS A 122 4.99 -9.68 -8.44
N ILE A 123 5.92 -9.44 -7.52
CA ILE A 123 5.60 -9.14 -6.11
C ILE A 123 4.78 -7.85 -6.02
N ILE A 124 5.18 -6.80 -6.73
CA ILE A 124 4.46 -5.53 -6.77
C ILE A 124 3.01 -5.72 -7.23
N ASN A 125 2.79 -6.50 -8.29
CA ASN A 125 1.43 -6.75 -8.79
C ASN A 125 0.57 -7.52 -7.78
N GLN A 126 1.14 -8.49 -7.06
CA GLN A 126 0.43 -9.20 -5.98
C GLN A 126 0.09 -8.26 -4.81
N ILE A 127 1.00 -7.35 -4.44
CA ILE A 127 0.74 -6.32 -3.42
C ILE A 127 -0.37 -5.37 -3.88
N LEU A 128 -0.39 -4.95 -5.15
CA LEU A 128 -1.44 -4.10 -5.71
C LEU A 128 -2.81 -4.76 -5.63
N GLU A 129 -2.89 -6.04 -5.96
CA GLU A 129 -4.12 -6.83 -5.83
C GLU A 129 -4.59 -6.87 -4.38
N MET A 130 -3.69 -7.17 -3.43
CA MET A 130 -4.01 -7.21 -2.01
C MET A 130 -4.52 -5.86 -1.48
N VAL A 131 -3.93 -4.74 -1.90
CA VAL A 131 -4.37 -3.39 -1.52
C VAL A 131 -5.71 -3.02 -2.18
N ASP A 132 -5.99 -3.52 -3.39
CA ASP A 132 -7.31 -3.35 -4.02
C ASP A 132 -8.41 -4.09 -3.26
N ILE A 133 -8.12 -5.31 -2.78
CA ILE A 133 -9.04 -6.07 -1.92
C ILE A 133 -9.21 -5.36 -0.56
N LEU A 134 -8.15 -4.80 0.04
CA LEU A 134 -8.28 -3.98 1.26
C LEU A 134 -9.22 -2.79 1.04
N LYS A 135 -9.01 -2.01 -0.02
CA LYS A 135 -9.90 -0.90 -0.39
C LYS A 135 -11.36 -1.36 -0.55
N THR A 136 -11.56 -2.54 -1.14
CA THR A 136 -12.89 -3.15 -1.30
C THR A 136 -13.49 -3.57 0.04
N ALA A 137 -12.72 -4.19 0.93
CA ALA A 137 -13.15 -4.57 2.27
C ALA A 137 -13.61 -3.35 3.09
N ILE A 138 -12.83 -2.27 3.07
CA ILE A 138 -13.17 -1.02 3.79
C ILE A 138 -14.45 -0.40 3.23
N LYS A 139 -14.65 -0.42 1.91
CA LYS A 139 -15.91 0.01 1.28
C LYS A 139 -17.09 -0.87 1.71
N ASN A 140 -16.88 -2.18 1.79
CA ASN A 140 -17.90 -3.15 2.17
C ASN A 140 -18.32 -3.04 3.64
N LEU A 141 -17.50 -2.48 4.53
CA LEU A 141 -17.94 -2.11 5.90
C LEU A 141 -19.20 -1.23 5.89
N ARG A 142 -19.39 -0.40 4.86
CA ARG A 142 -20.58 0.43 4.66
C ARG A 142 -21.61 -0.26 3.77
N ASP A 143 -21.16 -0.73 2.61
CA ASP A 143 -22.05 -1.05 1.50
C ASP A 143 -22.60 -2.49 1.58
N LYS A 144 -21.77 -3.45 2.01
CA LYS A 144 -22.08 -4.90 2.04
C LYS A 144 -21.28 -5.61 3.15
N PRO A 145 -21.65 -5.47 4.44
CA PRO A 145 -20.86 -5.98 5.56
C PRO A 145 -20.60 -7.50 5.50
N ASP A 146 -21.53 -8.27 4.94
CA ASP A 146 -21.41 -9.73 4.81
C ASP A 146 -20.23 -10.16 3.94
N ASN A 147 -19.79 -9.30 3.01
CA ASN A 147 -18.65 -9.57 2.11
C ASN A 147 -17.29 -9.28 2.76
N VAL A 148 -17.25 -8.60 3.91
CA VAL A 148 -16.00 -8.18 4.54
C VAL A 148 -15.17 -9.39 4.97
N PHE A 149 -15.83 -10.43 5.49
CA PHE A 149 -15.15 -11.67 5.90
C PHE A 149 -14.45 -12.34 4.72
N GLU A 150 -15.14 -12.52 3.60
CA GLU A 150 -14.57 -13.08 2.37
C GLU A 150 -13.39 -12.24 1.85
N ASN A 151 -13.50 -10.90 1.90
CA ASN A 151 -12.38 -10.04 1.53
C ASN A 151 -11.17 -10.22 2.45
N THR A 152 -11.38 -10.36 3.76
CA THR A 152 -10.27 -10.61 4.70
C THR A 152 -9.63 -11.99 4.49
N THR A 153 -10.42 -13.01 4.14
CA THR A 153 -9.88 -14.33 3.74
C THR A 153 -9.01 -14.20 2.49
N THR A 154 -9.49 -13.49 1.47
CA THR A 154 -8.74 -13.25 0.22
C THR A 154 -7.41 -12.53 0.50
N ILE A 155 -7.41 -11.53 1.40
CA ILE A 155 -6.17 -10.83 1.80
C ILE A 155 -5.16 -11.82 2.40
N HIS A 156 -5.61 -12.73 3.27
CA HIS A 156 -4.72 -13.71 3.91
C HIS A 156 -4.15 -14.73 2.90
N GLU A 157 -4.94 -15.12 1.91
CA GLU A 157 -4.48 -15.99 0.82
C GLU A 157 -3.42 -15.28 -0.04
N LEU A 158 -3.65 -14.01 -0.40
CA LEU A 158 -2.69 -13.18 -1.13
C LEU A 158 -1.40 -12.95 -0.34
N GLU A 159 -1.49 -12.70 0.97
CA GLU A 159 -0.32 -12.61 1.86
C GLU A 159 0.54 -13.87 1.78
N SER A 160 -0.09 -15.04 1.89
CA SER A 160 0.60 -16.34 1.79
C SER A 160 1.27 -16.54 0.43
N GLU A 161 0.64 -16.07 -0.65
CA GLU A 161 1.21 -16.13 -2.00
C GLU A 161 2.40 -15.17 -2.17
N ILE A 162 2.28 -13.93 -1.66
CA ILE A 162 3.35 -12.94 -1.65
C ILE A 162 4.56 -13.47 -0.89
N ASP A 163 4.36 -14.06 0.30
CA ASP A 163 5.43 -14.66 1.10
C ASP A 163 6.15 -15.80 0.38
N ARG A 164 5.41 -16.60 -0.39
CA ARG A 164 6.01 -17.64 -1.23
C ARG A 164 6.82 -17.01 -2.37
N THR A 165 6.26 -16.06 -3.10
CA THR A 165 6.97 -15.38 -4.20
C THR A 165 8.22 -14.67 -3.70
N TYR A 166 8.14 -14.01 -2.54
CA TYR A 166 9.27 -13.33 -1.90
C TYR A 166 10.39 -14.30 -1.54
N ARG A 167 10.08 -15.43 -0.90
CA ARG A 167 11.07 -16.47 -0.58
C ARG A 167 11.75 -17.03 -1.82
N GLN A 168 10.98 -17.35 -2.86
CA GLN A 168 11.52 -17.81 -4.15
C GLN A 168 12.42 -16.75 -4.80
N PHE A 169 12.09 -15.47 -4.63
CA PHE A 169 12.93 -14.39 -5.14
C PHE A 169 14.23 -14.25 -4.35
N LEU A 170 14.19 -14.35 -3.02
CA LEU A 170 15.40 -14.36 -2.19
C LEU A 170 16.30 -15.53 -2.53
N GLU A 171 15.76 -16.74 -2.67
CA GLU A 171 16.52 -17.93 -3.09
C GLU A 171 17.20 -17.70 -4.44
N PHE A 172 16.50 -17.08 -5.39
CA PHE A 172 17.07 -16.72 -6.68
C PHE A 172 18.23 -15.72 -6.53
N ILE A 173 18.06 -14.66 -5.72
CA ILE A 173 19.12 -13.68 -5.46
C ILE A 173 20.35 -14.36 -4.85
N TYR A 174 20.16 -15.15 -3.79
CA TYR A 174 21.27 -15.80 -3.09
C TYR A 174 21.97 -16.87 -3.91
N SER A 175 21.27 -17.53 -4.83
CA SER A 175 21.87 -18.52 -5.73
C SER A 175 22.64 -17.91 -6.88
N ASN A 176 22.51 -16.59 -7.10
CA ASN A 176 23.04 -15.90 -8.28
C ASN A 176 23.81 -14.62 -7.95
N VAL A 177 24.32 -14.47 -6.72
CA VAL A 177 24.93 -13.22 -6.20
C VAL A 177 26.03 -12.66 -7.11
N GLU A 178 26.79 -13.52 -7.79
CA GLU A 178 27.89 -13.12 -8.70
C GLU A 178 27.42 -12.49 -10.02
N ASP A 179 26.14 -12.62 -10.36
CA ASP A 179 25.54 -12.23 -11.65
C ASP A 179 24.48 -11.09 -11.52
N ILE A 180 24.47 -10.39 -10.37
CA ILE A 180 23.53 -9.30 -10.00
C ILE A 180 24.13 -7.90 -10.22
#